data_AF-A0A3M1QNU4-F1
#
_entry.id   AF-A0A3M1QNU4-F1
#
_cell.length_a   1.000
_cell.length_b   1.000
_cell.length_c   1.000
_cell.angle_alpha   90.00
_cell.angle_beta   90.00
_cell.angle_gamma   90.00
#
_symmetry.space_group_name_H-M   'P 1'
#
loop_
_entity.id
_entity.type
_entity.pdbx_description
1 polymer ?
#
loop_
_entity_poly.entity_id
_entity_poly.type
_entity_poly.pdbx_seq_one_letter_code
_entity_poly.pdbx_strand_id
1 'polypeptide(L)'
;AATMGACQENARRRTIAADGHHDARGARTCGACCKEDYARRIPLAALSWRMVEAPKCRFSGAMRGVDRPMARLRLTATACGMRLGAGGVFALVLVVCGCQRAPGPVEQTRSREIMGTFANLTVVADSRQVAAAALDAGYQRLDHVNRLMSDYIDDSEVGRLNALPPNTEMVVSPETFTCIQAALGVSEASEGAFDITCRPFVVLWKQCARAGRLPTAEEIHEAQQRVGWRFVRLNADSRSVSKAVADLQIDLGAIAKGYALDLAGAAMLAAGARGALVDVGGDVLALGRNAEGVPWRLGVRHPFADGIILRLALEDRAVATSGNQQRFYDIGGKRYSHIVDPRTGMPVEQAPSVTVIARDGMTADAWSTVLSVLSVEAGQALLASGDAPEIEALWIRGTREAPQLDFSPGFRQFVLE
;
A
#
# COMPACT_ATOMS: atom_id res chain seq x y z
N ALA A 1 51.39 11.00 34.63
CA ALA A 1 52.57 10.20 35.00
C ALA A 1 52.08 8.98 35.77
N ALA A 2 52.43 7.78 35.27
CA ALA A 2 52.39 6.42 35.83
C ALA A 2 51.50 6.16 37.07
N THR A 3 50.63 5.13 37.07
CA THR A 3 51.07 3.73 37.09
C THR A 3 49.93 2.76 36.80
N MET A 4 50.29 1.66 36.14
CA MET A 4 49.51 0.45 35.86
C MET A 4 49.40 -0.48 37.07
N GLY A 5 48.40 -1.38 37.01
CA GLY A 5 48.47 -2.75 37.57
C GLY A 5 47.28 -3.08 38.47
N ALA A 6 46.69 -4.28 38.48
CA ALA A 6 46.68 -5.45 37.61
C ALA A 6 45.59 -6.40 38.17
N CYS A 7 44.97 -7.17 37.28
CA CYS A 7 44.49 -8.55 37.39
C CYS A 7 43.64 -9.10 38.58
N GLN A 8 42.65 -9.88 38.14
CA GLN A 8 42.19 -11.20 38.61
C GLN A 8 40.95 -11.34 39.54
N GLU A 9 39.86 -11.84 38.93
CA GLU A 9 39.31 -13.19 39.17
C GLU A 9 38.36 -13.39 40.37
N ASN A 10 37.07 -13.62 40.09
CA ASN A 10 36.42 -14.90 40.45
C ASN A 10 34.97 -15.02 39.95
N ALA A 11 34.69 -16.17 39.36
CA ALA A 11 33.37 -16.71 39.11
C ALA A 11 32.74 -17.26 40.39
N ARG A 12 31.42 -17.06 40.60
CA ARG A 12 30.58 -17.99 41.38
C ARG A 12 29.17 -18.13 40.81
N ARG A 13 28.90 -19.38 40.44
CA ARG A 13 27.64 -20.09 40.16
C ARG A 13 26.44 -19.66 40.99
N ARG A 14 25.24 -19.78 40.39
CA ARG A 14 24.12 -20.56 40.98
C ARG A 14 23.16 -21.09 39.91
N THR A 15 22.99 -22.39 39.95
CA THR A 15 22.07 -23.25 39.21
C THR A 15 20.97 -23.69 40.17
N ILE A 16 19.68 -23.65 39.76
CA ILE A 16 18.55 -24.50 40.21
C ILE A 16 17.56 -24.43 39.02
N ALA A 17 17.30 -25.41 38.15
CA ALA A 17 17.03 -26.85 38.22
C ALA A 17 15.60 -27.24 38.62
N ALA A 18 15.07 -28.18 37.81
CA ALA A 18 13.89 -29.06 37.96
C ALA A 18 12.54 -28.55 37.41
N ASP A 19 11.71 -29.37 36.76
CA ASP A 19 11.82 -30.62 35.98
C ASP A 19 10.37 -31.04 35.64
N GLY A 20 10.19 -31.89 34.61
CA GLY A 20 8.97 -32.70 34.43
C GLY A 20 8.37 -32.66 33.01
N HIS A 21 8.93 -33.34 32.01
CA HIS A 21 8.61 -34.73 31.57
C HIS A 21 7.13 -35.03 31.29
N HIS A 22 6.78 -35.22 30.02
CA HIS A 22 6.04 -36.40 29.56
C HIS A 22 6.31 -36.72 28.08
N ASP A 23 6.18 -38.01 27.80
CA ASP A 23 6.84 -38.82 26.78
C ASP A 23 5.87 -39.24 25.66
N ALA A 24 6.48 -39.75 24.58
CA ALA A 24 6.01 -40.84 23.73
C ALA A 24 5.03 -40.62 22.53
N ARG A 25 5.62 -40.94 21.37
CA ARG A 25 5.17 -41.91 20.33
C ARG A 25 4.08 -41.49 19.33
N GLY A 26 4.40 -41.69 18.04
CA GLY A 26 3.38 -41.97 17.01
C GLY A 26 3.83 -41.79 15.56
N ALA A 27 4.30 -42.88 14.95
CA ALA A 27 4.68 -42.99 13.55
C ALA A 27 3.56 -42.66 12.53
N ARG A 28 3.94 -42.25 11.31
CA ARG A 28 3.56 -42.95 10.06
C ARG A 28 4.30 -42.40 8.83
N THR A 29 4.99 -43.31 8.17
CA THR A 29 5.51 -43.29 6.80
C THR A 29 4.40 -43.52 5.78
N CYS A 30 4.45 -42.83 4.63
CA CYS A 30 4.04 -43.29 3.30
C CYS A 30 4.67 -42.28 2.33
N GLY A 31 5.44 -42.61 1.30
CA GLY A 31 5.35 -43.71 0.36
C GLY A 31 5.26 -43.08 -1.04
N ALA A 32 6.24 -43.35 -1.88
CA ALA A 32 6.54 -42.69 -3.16
C ALA A 32 5.59 -43.08 -4.32
N CYS A 33 5.83 -42.40 -5.47
CA CYS A 33 5.51 -42.77 -6.86
C CYS A 33 4.06 -42.60 -7.36
N CYS A 34 3.85 -41.69 -8.33
CA CYS A 34 3.84 -42.08 -9.75
C CYS A 34 3.88 -40.86 -10.69
N LYS A 35 4.58 -41.05 -11.81
CA LYS A 35 4.64 -40.19 -13.01
C LYS A 35 3.38 -40.37 -13.86
N GLU A 36 3.01 -39.35 -14.63
CA GLU A 36 2.50 -39.41 -16.02
C GLU A 36 2.14 -37.97 -16.44
N ASP A 37 3.01 -37.28 -17.19
CA ASP A 37 3.01 -37.20 -18.66
C ASP A 37 1.64 -36.88 -19.28
N TYR A 38 1.41 -35.61 -19.63
CA TYR A 38 0.62 -35.28 -20.81
C TYR A 38 1.14 -34.01 -21.49
N ALA A 39 2.07 -34.21 -22.42
CA ALA A 39 2.40 -33.24 -23.45
C ALA A 39 1.34 -33.29 -24.55
N ARG A 40 0.73 -32.14 -24.88
CA ARG A 40 0.19 -31.89 -26.23
C ARG A 40 0.57 -30.48 -26.69
N ARG A 41 1.46 -30.43 -27.67
CA ARG A 41 1.78 -29.26 -28.51
C ARG A 41 0.77 -29.10 -29.65
N ILE A 42 0.79 -27.89 -30.25
CA ILE A 42 0.58 -27.50 -31.69
C ILE A 42 -0.59 -26.50 -31.87
N PRO A 43 -0.48 -25.41 -32.67
CA PRO A 43 0.63 -24.48 -32.94
C PRO A 43 0.19 -22.99 -32.98
N LEU A 44 1.16 -22.12 -33.30
CA LEU A 44 1.05 -20.68 -33.59
C LEU A 44 0.08 -20.34 -34.74
N ALA A 45 -0.68 -19.25 -34.57
CA ALA A 45 -1.17 -18.42 -35.68
C ALA A 45 -1.12 -16.94 -35.29
N ALA A 46 -0.42 -16.16 -36.11
CA ALA A 46 -0.23 -14.73 -36.02
C ALA A 46 -1.55 -13.97 -36.26
N LEU A 47 -1.86 -12.96 -35.43
CA LEU A 47 -2.79 -11.90 -35.77
C LEU A 47 -2.23 -10.57 -35.25
N SER A 48 -1.90 -9.72 -36.21
CA SER A 48 -1.45 -8.35 -36.06
C SER A 48 -2.58 -7.46 -35.55
N TRP A 49 -2.34 -6.70 -34.49
CA TRP A 49 -3.27 -5.66 -34.04
C TRP A 49 -2.84 -4.30 -34.61
N ARG A 50 -3.65 -3.81 -35.55
CA ARG A 50 -3.59 -2.43 -36.06
C ARG A 50 -4.03 -1.46 -34.97
N MET A 51 -3.26 -0.38 -34.79
CA MET A 51 -3.68 0.83 -34.09
C MET A 51 -4.97 1.38 -34.72
N VAL A 52 -5.95 1.72 -33.88
CA VAL A 52 -7.09 2.56 -34.27
C VAL A 52 -6.93 3.89 -33.52
N GLU A 53 -6.72 4.95 -34.29
CA GLU A 53 -6.72 6.33 -33.83
C GLU A 53 -8.11 6.76 -33.36
N ALA A 54 -8.16 7.48 -32.24
CA ALA A 54 -9.37 8.09 -31.72
C ALA A 54 -9.71 9.39 -32.47
N PRO A 55 -10.99 9.66 -32.83
CA PRO A 55 -11.38 10.96 -33.36
C PRO A 55 -11.57 11.98 -32.23
N LYS A 56 -11.00 13.17 -32.44
CA LYS A 56 -11.24 14.38 -31.64
C LYS A 56 -12.65 14.90 -31.92
N CYS A 57 -13.48 15.00 -30.89
CA CYS A 57 -14.71 15.80 -30.94
C CYS A 57 -14.64 16.94 -29.91
N ARG A 58 -14.51 18.17 -30.42
CA ARG A 58 -14.87 19.41 -29.71
C ARG A 58 -16.37 19.63 -29.89
N PHE A 59 -17.10 19.90 -28.82
CA PHE A 59 -18.33 20.68 -28.90
C PHE A 59 -18.47 21.59 -27.68
N SER A 60 -18.56 22.88 -27.97
CA SER A 60 -19.07 23.94 -27.10
C SER A 60 -20.59 23.92 -27.13
N GLY A 61 -21.26 24.38 -26.07
CA GLY A 61 -22.71 24.59 -26.12
C GLY A 61 -23.35 24.84 -24.77
N ALA A 62 -23.80 26.08 -24.58
CA ALA A 62 -24.32 26.67 -23.36
C ALA A 62 -25.58 25.99 -22.77
N MET A 63 -25.67 26.09 -21.44
CA MET A 63 -26.83 25.78 -20.61
C MET A 63 -28.03 26.66 -20.96
N ARG A 64 -29.23 26.06 -21.06
CA ARG A 64 -30.51 26.74 -20.80
C ARG A 64 -31.38 25.87 -19.93
N GLY A 65 -31.98 26.50 -18.92
CA GLY A 65 -32.83 25.91 -17.91
C GLY A 65 -34.13 25.34 -18.47
N VAL A 66 -34.66 24.35 -17.76
CA VAL A 66 -35.97 23.75 -18.02
C VAL A 66 -36.77 23.83 -16.73
N ASP A 67 -37.77 24.70 -16.73
CA ASP A 67 -38.88 24.70 -15.78
C ASP A 67 -39.77 23.47 -16.02
N ARG A 68 -40.12 22.76 -14.95
CA ARG A 68 -41.11 21.67 -14.96
C ARG A 68 -42.39 22.14 -14.27
N PRO A 69 -43.58 21.98 -14.89
CA PRO A 69 -44.81 21.87 -14.14
C PRO A 69 -45.23 20.40 -13.98
N MET A 70 -45.68 20.09 -12.75
CA MET A 70 -46.29 18.81 -12.38
C MET A 70 -47.64 18.61 -13.09
N ALA A 71 -47.82 17.49 -13.78
CA ALA A 71 -49.13 17.04 -14.24
C ALA A 71 -49.71 16.03 -13.23
N ARG A 72 -50.82 16.41 -12.56
CA ARG A 72 -51.66 15.51 -11.76
C ARG A 72 -52.59 14.74 -12.70
N LEU A 73 -52.43 13.42 -12.81
CA LEU A 73 -53.39 12.57 -13.50
C LEU A 73 -54.60 12.31 -12.58
N ARG A 74 -55.80 12.74 -13.00
CA ARG A 74 -57.07 12.29 -12.44
C ARG A 74 -57.52 11.05 -13.21
N LEU A 75 -57.68 9.93 -12.51
CA LEU A 75 -58.33 8.71 -13.02
C LEU A 75 -59.85 8.91 -12.93
N THR A 76 -60.53 9.02 -14.08
CA THR A 76 -61.98 8.82 -14.17
C THR A 76 -62.23 7.44 -14.74
N ALA A 77 -62.85 6.58 -13.95
CA ALA A 77 -63.32 5.26 -14.38
C ALA A 77 -64.62 5.42 -15.19
N THR A 78 -64.59 5.04 -16.47
CA THR A 78 -65.79 4.89 -17.29
C THR A 78 -66.06 3.40 -17.47
N ALA A 79 -67.12 2.91 -16.83
CA ALA A 79 -67.66 1.59 -17.08
C ALA A 79 -68.32 1.59 -18.47
N CYS A 80 -67.79 0.80 -19.40
CA CYS A 80 -68.43 0.51 -20.68
C CYS A 80 -68.65 -1.00 -20.75
N GLY A 81 -69.91 -1.41 -20.66
CA GLY A 81 -70.33 -2.79 -20.85
C GLY A 81 -70.21 -3.19 -22.32
N MET A 82 -69.51 -4.28 -22.60
CA MET A 82 -69.55 -4.95 -23.89
C MET A 82 -70.12 -6.35 -23.77
N ARG A 83 -71.04 -6.61 -24.70
CA ARG A 83 -71.89 -7.78 -24.87
C ARG A 83 -71.08 -8.98 -25.34
N LEU A 84 -71.52 -10.15 -24.90
CA LEU A 84 -71.10 -11.47 -25.37
C LEU A 84 -71.32 -11.61 -26.88
N GLY A 85 -70.24 -11.83 -27.62
CA GLY A 85 -70.21 -12.22 -29.02
C GLY A 85 -69.24 -13.38 -29.20
N ALA A 86 -69.73 -14.45 -29.81
CA ALA A 86 -69.03 -15.71 -30.02
C ALA A 86 -67.79 -15.59 -30.91
N GLY A 87 -66.78 -16.44 -30.64
CA GLY A 87 -65.70 -16.75 -31.58
C GLY A 87 -64.47 -15.84 -31.50
N GLY A 88 -63.70 -15.95 -30.42
CA GLY A 88 -62.38 -15.32 -30.32
C GLY A 88 -61.39 -16.31 -29.71
N VAL A 89 -60.44 -16.78 -30.51
CA VAL A 89 -59.26 -17.53 -30.05
C VAL A 89 -58.62 -16.74 -28.91
N PHE A 90 -58.69 -17.29 -27.70
CA PHE A 90 -57.93 -16.78 -26.54
C PHE A 90 -56.46 -17.02 -26.86
N ALA A 91 -55.83 -16.06 -27.54
CA ALA A 91 -54.38 -16.01 -27.65
C ALA A 91 -53.85 -15.81 -26.23
N LEU A 92 -53.47 -16.92 -25.60
CA LEU A 92 -52.69 -16.95 -24.38
C LEU A 92 -51.38 -16.21 -24.68
N VAL A 93 -51.35 -14.91 -24.44
CA VAL A 93 -50.12 -14.13 -24.39
C VAL A 93 -49.38 -14.67 -23.18
N LEU A 94 -48.62 -15.74 -23.39
CA LEU A 94 -47.53 -16.15 -22.53
C LEU A 94 -46.59 -14.94 -22.49
N VAL A 95 -46.78 -14.09 -21.47
CA VAL A 95 -45.73 -13.18 -21.04
C VAL A 95 -44.60 -14.09 -20.62
N VAL A 96 -43.72 -14.38 -21.57
CA VAL A 96 -42.40 -14.90 -21.30
C VAL A 96 -41.76 -13.78 -20.49
N CYS A 97 -41.92 -13.85 -19.16
CA CYS A 97 -40.98 -13.28 -18.22
C CYS A 97 -39.66 -13.97 -18.55
N GLY A 98 -38.99 -13.48 -19.59
CA GLY A 98 -37.63 -13.84 -19.86
C GLY A 98 -36.92 -13.57 -18.56
N CYS A 99 -36.40 -14.63 -17.94
CA CYS A 99 -35.47 -14.52 -16.84
C CYS A 99 -34.33 -13.64 -17.36
N GLN A 100 -34.47 -12.32 -17.20
CA GLN A 100 -33.39 -11.39 -17.37
C GLN A 100 -32.43 -11.80 -16.27
N ARG A 101 -31.46 -12.61 -16.67
CA ARG A 101 -30.32 -12.99 -15.85
C ARG A 101 -29.83 -11.67 -15.26
N ALA A 102 -29.91 -11.55 -13.94
CA ALA A 102 -29.50 -10.33 -13.26
C ALA A 102 -28.15 -9.92 -13.87
N PRO A 103 -28.00 -8.67 -14.33
CA PRO A 103 -26.77 -8.25 -14.98
C PRO A 103 -25.61 -8.63 -14.06
N GLY A 104 -24.59 -9.28 -14.64
CA GLY A 104 -23.41 -9.69 -13.89
C GLY A 104 -22.76 -8.49 -13.19
N PRO A 105 -21.89 -8.73 -12.19
CA PRO A 105 -21.23 -7.65 -11.48
C PRO A 105 -20.56 -6.69 -12.47
N VAL A 106 -20.71 -5.39 -12.19
CA VAL A 106 -20.11 -4.32 -12.97
C VAL A 106 -18.72 -4.05 -12.42
N GLU A 107 -17.74 -4.00 -13.30
CA GLU A 107 -16.41 -3.47 -13.00
C GLU A 107 -16.29 -2.03 -13.50
N GLN A 108 -15.76 -1.14 -12.66
CA GLN A 108 -15.45 0.23 -13.06
C GLN A 108 -14.12 0.67 -12.46
N THR A 109 -13.31 1.33 -13.28
CA THR A 109 -12.06 1.97 -12.84
C THR A 109 -12.15 3.48 -13.03
N ARG A 110 -11.61 4.24 -12.08
CA ARG A 110 -11.34 5.68 -12.20
C ARG A 110 -9.90 5.97 -11.80
N SER A 111 -9.37 7.06 -12.33
CA SER A 111 -8.03 7.55 -12.01
C SER A 111 -8.08 9.04 -11.67
N ARG A 112 -7.37 9.45 -10.62
CA ARG A 112 -7.21 10.86 -10.18
C ARG A 112 -5.78 11.09 -9.70
N GLU A 113 -5.30 12.32 -9.81
CA GLU A 113 -4.06 12.74 -9.17
C GLU A 113 -4.33 13.10 -7.69
N ILE A 114 -3.68 12.39 -6.77
CA ILE A 114 -3.79 12.56 -5.31
C ILE A 114 -2.44 12.18 -4.68
N MET A 115 -2.03 12.83 -3.58
CA MET A 115 -0.76 12.54 -2.87
C MET A 115 0.49 12.64 -3.76
N GLY A 116 0.48 13.54 -4.74
CA GLY A 116 1.61 13.74 -5.67
C GLY A 116 1.85 12.56 -6.62
N THR A 117 0.85 11.70 -6.82
CA THR A 117 0.89 10.56 -7.74
C THR A 117 -0.51 10.28 -8.31
N PHE A 118 -0.65 9.22 -9.12
CA PHE A 118 -1.94 8.75 -9.61
C PHE A 118 -2.54 7.71 -8.67
N ALA A 119 -3.82 7.90 -8.34
CA ALA A 119 -4.67 6.99 -7.59
C ALA A 119 -5.70 6.33 -8.53
N ASN A 120 -5.51 5.05 -8.81
CA ASN A 120 -6.39 4.20 -9.61
C ASN A 120 -7.26 3.34 -8.69
N LEU A 121 -8.58 3.57 -8.72
CA LEU A 121 -9.52 2.76 -7.95
C LEU A 121 -10.36 1.94 -8.92
N THR A 122 -10.34 0.62 -8.75
CA THR A 122 -11.21 -0.32 -9.45
C THR A 122 -12.20 -0.92 -8.45
N VAL A 123 -13.47 -1.00 -8.85
CA VAL A 123 -14.54 -1.56 -8.03
C VAL A 123 -15.31 -2.60 -8.81
N VAL A 124 -15.70 -3.67 -8.11
CA VAL A 124 -16.67 -4.67 -8.57
C VAL A 124 -17.93 -4.52 -7.73
N ALA A 125 -19.09 -4.28 -8.35
CA ALA A 125 -20.35 -4.05 -7.64
C ALA A 125 -21.57 -4.54 -8.43
N ASP A 126 -22.72 -4.73 -7.76
CA ASP A 126 -23.94 -5.26 -8.41
C ASP A 126 -24.64 -4.25 -9.34
N SER A 127 -24.26 -2.97 -9.30
CA SER A 127 -24.77 -1.96 -10.22
C SER A 127 -23.78 -0.81 -10.43
N ARG A 128 -23.95 -0.07 -11.54
CA ARG A 128 -23.17 1.15 -11.82
C ARG A 128 -23.35 2.23 -10.75
N GLN A 129 -24.53 2.31 -10.13
CA GLN A 129 -24.80 3.30 -9.07
C GLN A 129 -23.98 2.98 -7.81
N VAL A 130 -23.95 1.71 -7.40
CA VAL A 130 -23.14 1.27 -6.26
C VAL A 130 -21.65 1.42 -6.56
N ALA A 131 -21.20 1.05 -7.77
CA ALA A 131 -19.83 1.27 -8.21
C ALA A 131 -19.42 2.75 -8.11
N ALA A 132 -20.26 3.67 -8.59
CA ALA A 132 -19.99 5.10 -8.50
C ALA A 132 -19.88 5.59 -7.05
N ALA A 133 -20.82 5.20 -6.19
CA ALA A 133 -20.81 5.57 -4.78
C ALA A 133 -19.56 5.05 -4.04
N ALA A 134 -19.16 3.81 -4.30
CA ALA A 134 -17.95 3.23 -3.73
C ALA A 134 -16.68 3.98 -4.17
N LEU A 135 -16.54 4.26 -5.48
CA LEU A 135 -15.39 5.03 -5.99
C LEU A 135 -15.33 6.43 -5.36
N ASP A 136 -16.46 7.12 -5.24
CA ASP A 136 -16.53 8.44 -4.61
C ASP A 136 -16.14 8.37 -3.13
N ALA A 137 -16.61 7.35 -2.39
CA ALA A 137 -16.25 7.12 -0.99
C ALA A 137 -14.76 6.83 -0.80
N GLY A 138 -14.17 5.99 -1.66
CA GLY A 138 -12.73 5.69 -1.63
C GLY A 138 -11.89 6.95 -1.86
N TYR A 139 -12.22 7.73 -2.89
CA TYR A 139 -11.52 8.98 -3.18
C TYR A 139 -11.67 10.03 -2.07
N GLN A 140 -12.84 10.13 -1.43
CA GLN A 140 -13.03 11.04 -0.29
C GLN A 140 -12.08 10.70 0.87
N ARG A 141 -11.80 9.40 1.11
CA ARG A 141 -10.85 8.98 2.13
C ARG A 141 -9.40 9.29 1.75
N LEU A 142 -9.02 9.08 0.50
CA LEU A 142 -7.69 9.49 0.01
C LEU A 142 -7.48 11.01 0.15
N ASP A 143 -8.45 11.81 -0.30
CA ASP A 143 -8.41 13.28 -0.19
C ASP A 143 -8.39 13.73 1.30
N HIS A 144 -9.04 12.98 2.19
CA HIS A 144 -9.03 13.26 3.62
C HIS A 144 -7.64 13.02 4.24
N VAL A 145 -7.05 11.84 4.01
CA VAL A 145 -5.71 11.54 4.55
C VAL A 145 -4.66 12.50 4.00
N ASN A 146 -4.71 12.83 2.70
CA ASN A 146 -3.78 13.79 2.10
C ASN A 146 -3.84 15.17 2.78
N ARG A 147 -5.03 15.66 3.13
CA ARG A 147 -5.19 16.95 3.84
C ARG A 147 -4.70 16.91 5.28
N LEU A 148 -4.77 15.76 5.95
CA LEU A 148 -4.31 15.62 7.32
C LEU A 148 -2.79 15.44 7.42
N MET A 149 -2.22 14.60 6.55
CA MET A 149 -0.89 14.02 6.76
C MET A 149 0.18 14.48 5.77
N SER A 150 -0.16 15.31 4.76
CA SER A 150 0.84 15.80 3.80
C SER A 150 1.78 16.81 4.44
N ASP A 151 3.07 16.53 4.36
CA ASP A 151 4.18 17.41 4.74
C ASP A 151 4.43 18.56 3.74
N TYR A 152 3.77 18.54 2.58
CA TYR A 152 3.82 19.58 1.55
C TYR A 152 2.71 20.63 1.72
N ILE A 153 1.77 20.40 2.64
CA ILE A 153 0.61 21.25 2.89
C ILE A 153 0.78 21.87 4.29
N ASP A 154 1.05 23.18 4.34
CA ASP A 154 1.36 23.88 5.58
C ASP A 154 0.23 23.82 6.63
N ASP A 155 -1.04 23.81 6.18
CA ASP A 155 -2.22 23.75 7.05
C ASP A 155 -2.66 22.33 7.43
N SER A 156 -1.94 21.29 6.98
CA SER A 156 -2.17 19.90 7.41
C SER A 156 -1.85 19.72 8.90
N GLU A 157 -2.29 18.61 9.50
CA GLU A 157 -1.91 18.32 10.89
C GLU A 157 -0.40 18.09 11.01
N VAL A 158 0.22 17.39 10.05
CA VAL A 158 1.68 17.19 10.04
C VAL A 158 2.43 18.50 9.81
N GLY A 159 1.97 19.35 8.90
CA GLY A 159 2.55 20.68 8.64
C GLY A 159 2.51 21.57 9.89
N ARG A 160 1.34 21.63 10.56
CA ARG A 160 1.19 22.36 11.82
C ARG A 160 2.04 21.76 12.93
N LEU A 161 2.09 20.43 13.11
CA LEU A 161 3.00 19.78 14.06
C LEU A 161 4.46 20.17 13.81
N ASN A 162 4.87 20.23 12.55
CA ASN A 162 6.22 20.59 12.16
C ASN A 162 6.57 22.04 12.48
N ALA A 163 5.60 22.95 12.41
CA ALA A 163 5.77 24.36 12.75
C ALA A 163 5.77 24.65 14.26
N LEU A 164 5.36 23.69 15.11
CA LEU A 164 5.28 23.92 16.55
C LEU A 164 6.66 23.97 17.24
N PRO A 165 6.81 24.83 18.27
CA PRO A 165 7.97 24.81 19.15
C PRO A 165 8.10 23.48 19.90
N PRO A 166 9.31 23.12 20.36
CA PRO A 166 9.52 21.95 21.18
C PRO A 166 8.63 21.92 22.43
N ASN A 167 8.24 20.72 22.84
CA ASN A 167 7.40 20.42 23.99
C ASN A 167 6.01 21.10 23.97
N THR A 168 5.57 21.59 22.81
CA THR A 168 4.20 22.06 22.62
C THR A 168 3.34 20.89 22.18
N GLU A 169 2.29 20.60 22.93
CA GLU A 169 1.32 19.57 22.57
C GLU A 169 0.28 20.09 21.58
N MET A 170 -0.07 19.25 20.61
CA MET A 170 -1.19 19.48 19.71
C MET A 170 -2.07 18.25 19.64
N VAL A 171 -3.37 18.43 19.91
CA VAL A 171 -4.37 17.40 19.66
C VAL A 171 -4.50 17.21 18.16
N VAL A 172 -4.45 15.95 17.72
CA VAL A 172 -4.60 15.57 16.31
C VAL A 172 -5.81 14.67 16.11
N SER A 173 -6.22 14.49 14.86
CA SER A 173 -7.24 13.52 14.49
C SER A 173 -6.86 12.10 14.92
N PRO A 174 -7.87 11.21 15.17
CA PRO A 174 -7.61 9.79 15.40
C PRO A 174 -6.76 9.14 14.32
N GLU A 175 -6.97 9.53 13.07
CA GLU A 175 -6.24 9.07 11.89
C GLU A 175 -4.74 9.39 11.99
N THR A 176 -4.39 10.67 12.22
CA THR A 176 -3.00 11.10 12.37
C THR A 176 -2.34 10.49 13.60
N PHE A 177 -3.06 10.41 14.72
CA PHE A 177 -2.55 9.77 15.94
C PHE A 177 -2.22 8.30 15.69
N THR A 178 -3.13 7.56 15.05
CA THR A 178 -2.95 6.13 14.71
C THR A 178 -1.74 5.92 13.82
N CYS A 179 -1.59 6.77 12.79
CA CYS A 179 -0.47 6.67 11.85
C CYS A 179 0.88 6.96 12.54
N ILE A 180 0.96 8.00 13.38
CA ILE A 180 2.18 8.30 14.15
C ILE A 180 2.46 7.18 15.16
N GLN A 181 1.45 6.67 15.87
CA GLN A 181 1.62 5.58 16.81
C GLN A 181 2.16 4.31 16.13
N ALA A 182 1.59 3.92 15.00
CA ALA A 182 2.06 2.79 14.21
C ALA A 182 3.51 3.02 13.73
N ALA A 183 3.82 4.21 13.23
CA ALA A 183 5.17 4.58 12.81
C ALA A 183 6.21 4.47 13.93
N LEU A 184 5.89 4.92 15.15
CA LEU A 184 6.79 4.78 16.30
C LEU A 184 6.99 3.30 16.68
N GLY A 185 5.92 2.49 16.63
CA GLY A 185 6.04 1.04 16.83
C GLY A 185 6.93 0.36 15.79
N VAL A 186 6.82 0.73 14.51
CA VAL A 186 7.72 0.24 13.45
C VAL A 186 9.15 0.72 13.68
N SER A 187 9.33 1.97 14.13
CA SER A 187 10.66 2.52 14.44
C SER A 187 11.33 1.76 15.58
N GLU A 188 10.55 1.34 16.59
CA GLU A 188 11.03 0.52 17.70
C GLU A 188 11.38 -0.91 17.24
N ALA A 189 10.46 -1.59 16.55
CA ALA A 189 10.64 -2.95 16.06
C ALA A 189 11.78 -3.11 15.04
N SER A 190 12.10 -2.04 14.30
CA SER A 190 13.18 -2.02 13.31
C SER A 190 14.49 -1.43 13.83
N GLU A 191 14.58 -1.16 15.14
CA GLU A 191 15.73 -0.52 15.78
C GLU A 191 16.16 0.81 15.10
N GLY A 192 15.18 1.57 14.61
CA GLY A 192 15.38 2.85 13.95
C GLY A 192 15.78 2.77 12.47
N ALA A 193 15.72 1.59 11.83
CA ALA A 193 15.85 1.50 10.37
C ALA A 193 14.70 2.24 9.65
N PHE A 194 13.55 2.36 10.30
CA PHE A 194 12.47 3.27 9.95
C PHE A 194 12.39 4.41 10.97
N ASP A 195 12.28 5.64 10.50
CA ASP A 195 12.14 6.82 11.35
C ASP A 195 11.39 7.94 10.59
N ILE A 196 10.19 8.28 11.07
CA ILE A 196 9.36 9.36 10.52
C ILE A 196 9.96 10.76 10.71
N THR A 197 11.13 10.87 11.34
CA THR A 197 11.82 12.14 11.54
C THR A 197 13.04 12.30 10.64
N CYS A 198 13.27 11.39 9.69
CA CYS A 198 14.46 11.34 8.82
C CYS A 198 14.58 12.51 7.82
N ARG A 199 13.55 13.35 7.68
CA ARG A 199 13.50 14.47 6.71
C ARG A 199 14.73 15.39 6.70
N PRO A 200 15.34 15.80 7.84
CA PRO A 200 16.57 16.61 7.83
C PRO A 200 17.70 15.99 6.99
N PHE A 201 17.88 14.67 7.02
CA PHE A 201 18.88 14.01 6.17
C PHE A 201 18.48 14.04 4.70
N VAL A 202 17.21 13.76 4.37
CA VAL A 202 16.70 13.80 2.99
C VAL A 202 16.91 15.18 2.37
N VAL A 203 16.63 16.25 3.13
CA VAL A 203 16.85 17.64 2.70
C VAL A 203 18.33 17.92 2.48
N LEU A 204 19.19 17.55 3.43
CA LEU A 204 20.64 17.73 3.33
C LEU A 204 21.21 17.07 2.07
N TRP A 205 20.92 15.79 1.86
CA TRP A 205 21.41 15.05 0.69
C TRP A 205 20.90 15.64 -0.63
N LYS A 206 19.63 16.06 -0.68
CA LYS A 206 19.07 16.73 -1.86
C LYS A 206 19.75 18.07 -2.15
N GLN A 207 20.10 18.85 -1.13
CA GLN A 207 20.81 20.12 -1.29
C GLN A 207 22.26 19.90 -1.76
N CYS A 208 22.98 18.98 -1.13
CA CYS A 208 24.34 18.62 -1.50
C CYS A 208 24.42 18.06 -2.93
N ALA A 209 23.46 17.21 -3.32
CA ALA A 209 23.34 16.70 -4.69
C ALA A 209 23.16 17.83 -5.73
N ARG A 210 22.28 18.80 -5.45
CA ARG A 210 22.10 19.97 -6.31
C ARG A 210 23.36 20.83 -6.42
N ALA A 211 24.16 20.87 -5.36
CA ALA A 211 25.44 21.57 -5.33
C ALA A 211 26.62 20.75 -5.91
N GLY A 212 26.38 19.51 -6.34
CA GLY A 212 27.42 18.63 -6.90
C GLY A 212 28.51 18.23 -5.90
N ARG A 213 28.21 18.24 -4.59
CA ARG A 213 29.15 17.87 -3.53
C ARG A 213 28.53 16.88 -2.54
N LEU A 214 29.37 16.22 -1.76
CA LEU A 214 28.90 15.43 -0.63
C LEU A 214 28.64 16.33 0.59
N PRO A 215 27.72 15.92 1.49
CA PRO A 215 27.65 16.50 2.82
C PRO A 215 28.96 16.27 3.58
N THR A 216 29.36 17.25 4.38
CA THR A 216 30.47 17.11 5.33
C THR A 216 30.01 16.31 6.55
N ALA A 217 30.96 15.76 7.30
CA ALA A 217 30.66 15.07 8.56
C ALA A 217 29.93 15.99 9.57
N GLU A 218 30.28 17.28 9.59
CA GLU A 218 29.64 18.28 10.46
C GLU A 218 28.18 18.49 10.06
N GLU A 219 27.89 18.67 8.76
CA GLU A 219 26.51 18.84 8.27
C GLU A 219 25.62 17.62 8.58
N ILE A 220 26.18 16.41 8.47
CA ILE A 220 25.48 15.17 8.85
C ILE A 220 25.24 15.17 10.36
N HIS A 221 26.25 15.51 11.17
CA HIS A 221 26.12 15.56 12.61
C HIS A 221 25.07 16.57 13.08
N GLU A 222 25.04 17.76 12.49
CA GLU A 222 24.02 18.79 12.75
C GLU A 222 22.62 18.30 12.37
N ALA A 223 22.47 17.63 11.23
CA ALA A 223 21.19 17.03 10.84
C ALA A 223 20.75 15.95 11.82
N GLN A 224 21.68 15.11 12.27
CA GLN A 224 21.42 14.04 13.23
C GLN A 224 20.87 14.55 14.56
N GLN A 225 21.25 15.75 15.01
CA GLN A 225 20.68 16.34 16.22
C GLN A 225 19.16 16.59 16.14
N ARG A 226 18.60 16.63 14.92
CA ARG A 226 17.17 16.88 14.66
C ARG A 226 16.41 15.63 14.22
N VAL A 227 17.07 14.47 14.21
CA VAL A 227 16.49 13.18 13.81
C VAL A 227 16.47 12.24 15.01
N GLY A 228 15.34 11.62 15.24
CA GLY A 228 15.13 10.58 16.23
C GLY A 228 13.65 10.45 16.58
N TRP A 229 13.05 9.33 16.20
CA TRP A 229 11.67 9.00 16.53
C TRP A 229 11.36 9.07 18.04
N ARG A 230 12.36 8.83 18.90
CA ARG A 230 12.28 8.96 20.37
C ARG A 230 12.00 10.39 20.85
N PHE A 231 12.21 11.39 20.00
CA PHE A 231 11.87 12.78 20.30
C PHE A 231 10.40 13.10 20.01
N VAL A 232 9.64 12.21 19.37
CA VAL A 232 8.19 12.35 19.20
C VAL A 232 7.51 11.72 20.42
N ARG A 233 6.62 12.47 21.08
CA ARG A 233 5.88 12.01 22.25
C ARG A 233 4.39 11.97 21.96
N LEU A 234 3.76 10.87 22.33
CA LEU A 234 2.32 10.66 22.22
C LEU A 234 1.68 10.66 23.60
N ASN A 235 0.54 11.32 23.71
CA ASN A 235 -0.37 11.19 24.84
C ASN A 235 -1.67 10.54 24.34
N ALA A 236 -1.91 9.29 24.74
CA ALA A 236 -3.06 8.51 24.28
C ALA A 236 -4.40 9.04 24.82
N ASP A 237 -4.41 9.59 26.04
CA ASP A 237 -5.64 10.06 26.68
C ASP A 237 -6.20 11.30 25.99
N SER A 238 -5.31 12.23 25.62
CA SER A 238 -5.68 13.47 24.92
C SER A 238 -5.60 13.37 23.40
N ARG A 239 -5.01 12.29 22.85
CA ARG A 239 -4.57 12.19 21.45
C ARG A 239 -3.70 13.37 21.03
N SER A 240 -2.81 13.80 21.92
CA SER A 240 -1.86 14.88 21.61
C SER A 240 -0.50 14.34 21.21
N VAL A 241 0.17 15.08 20.34
CA VAL A 241 1.54 14.83 19.87
C VAL A 241 2.39 16.04 20.21
N SER A 242 3.63 15.81 20.64
CA SER A 242 4.65 16.86 20.78
C SER A 242 6.01 16.38 20.29
N LYS A 243 6.90 17.34 20.00
CA LYS A 243 8.29 17.09 19.59
C LYS A 243 9.22 17.61 20.68
N ALA A 244 10.22 16.86 21.09
CA ALA A 244 11.15 17.26 22.16
C ALA A 244 12.26 18.21 21.66
N VAL A 245 12.52 18.23 20.34
CA VAL A 245 13.67 18.91 19.73
C VAL A 245 13.20 19.95 18.71
N ALA A 246 13.89 21.09 18.65
CA ALA A 246 13.63 22.15 17.67
C ALA A 246 13.98 21.67 16.27
N ASP A 247 13.22 22.15 15.28
CA ASP A 247 13.44 21.86 13.87
C ASP A 247 13.39 20.37 13.49
N LEU A 248 12.98 19.48 14.41
CA LEU A 248 12.58 18.12 14.09
C LEU A 248 11.34 18.17 13.20
N GLN A 249 11.38 17.39 12.13
CA GLN A 249 10.34 17.35 11.11
C GLN A 249 9.77 15.94 10.99
N ILE A 250 8.49 15.78 11.33
CA ILE A 250 7.71 14.57 11.11
C ILE A 250 7.34 14.48 9.63
N ASP A 251 7.55 13.32 9.03
CA ASP A 251 7.24 12.96 7.65
C ASP A 251 6.63 11.56 7.65
N LEU A 252 5.37 11.47 7.19
CA LEU A 252 4.61 10.22 7.15
C LEU A 252 4.59 9.59 5.75
N GLY A 253 5.45 10.03 4.83
CA GLY A 253 5.45 9.59 3.43
C GLY A 253 5.71 8.11 3.18
N ALA A 254 6.23 7.40 4.19
CA ALA A 254 6.54 5.97 4.18
C ALA A 254 5.51 5.09 4.95
N ILE A 255 4.35 5.65 5.33
CA ILE A 255 3.30 4.91 6.04
C ILE A 255 1.88 5.43 5.73
N ALA A 256 1.73 6.73 5.47
CA ALA A 256 0.43 7.37 5.31
C ALA A 256 -0.31 6.95 4.03
N LYS A 257 0.39 6.58 2.95
CA LYS A 257 -0.29 6.11 1.73
C LYS A 257 -0.91 4.75 2.00
N GLY A 258 -0.15 3.83 2.61
CA GLY A 258 -0.67 2.55 3.08
C GLY A 258 -1.91 2.69 3.95
N TYR A 259 -1.89 3.62 4.92
CA TYR A 259 -3.07 3.90 5.74
C TYR A 259 -4.25 4.47 4.94
N ALA A 260 -3.98 5.29 3.91
CA ALA A 260 -5.01 5.84 3.03
C ALA A 260 -5.68 4.75 2.17
N LEU A 261 -4.91 3.76 1.70
CA LEU A 261 -5.41 2.57 1.03
C LEU A 261 -6.42 1.85 1.92
N ASP A 262 -6.07 1.61 3.19
CA ASP A 262 -6.93 0.91 4.15
C ASP A 262 -8.27 1.62 4.36
N LEU A 263 -8.23 2.94 4.61
CA LEU A 263 -9.44 3.73 4.78
C LEU A 263 -10.28 3.79 3.49
N ALA A 264 -9.65 3.91 2.33
CA ALA A 264 -10.34 3.95 1.04
C ALA A 264 -11.02 2.61 0.74
N GLY A 265 -10.30 1.49 0.91
CA GLY A 265 -10.84 0.15 0.70
C GLY A 265 -12.01 -0.16 1.64
N ALA A 266 -11.86 0.15 2.92
CA ALA A 266 -12.93 0.00 3.91
C ALA A 266 -14.17 0.84 3.54
N ALA A 267 -13.98 2.08 3.09
CA ALA A 267 -15.08 2.94 2.66
C ALA A 267 -15.78 2.42 1.38
N MET A 268 -15.01 1.87 0.43
CA MET A 268 -15.56 1.23 -0.77
C MET A 268 -16.44 0.02 -0.43
N LEU A 269 -15.96 -0.87 0.45
CA LEU A 269 -16.75 -2.02 0.92
C LEU A 269 -18.02 -1.58 1.66
N ALA A 270 -17.91 -0.58 2.54
CA ALA A 270 -19.05 -0.04 3.27
C ALA A 270 -20.10 0.60 2.34
N ALA A 271 -19.68 1.09 1.17
CA ALA A 271 -20.56 1.63 0.13
C ALA A 271 -21.16 0.55 -0.79
N GLY A 272 -20.90 -0.74 -0.53
CA GLY A 272 -21.49 -1.87 -1.25
C GLY A 272 -20.62 -2.49 -2.35
N ALA A 273 -19.32 -2.16 -2.39
CA ALA A 273 -18.39 -2.89 -3.24
C ALA A 273 -18.29 -4.36 -2.82
N ARG A 274 -18.27 -5.26 -3.81
CA ARG A 274 -18.00 -6.71 -3.63
C ARG A 274 -16.52 -7.04 -3.74
N GLY A 275 -15.80 -6.23 -4.51
CA GLY A 275 -14.35 -6.26 -4.63
C GLY A 275 -13.84 -4.85 -4.89
N ALA A 276 -12.65 -4.55 -4.40
CA ALA A 276 -12.02 -3.25 -4.56
C ALA A 276 -10.51 -3.43 -4.77
N LEU A 277 -9.96 -2.68 -5.72
CA LEU A 277 -8.53 -2.53 -5.91
C LEU A 277 -8.20 -1.04 -5.80
N VAL A 278 -7.41 -0.68 -4.79
CA VAL A 278 -6.96 0.70 -4.54
C VAL A 278 -5.47 0.76 -4.80
N ASP A 279 -5.05 1.39 -5.90
CA ASP A 279 -3.65 1.59 -6.27
C ASP A 279 -3.31 3.08 -6.16
N VAL A 280 -2.36 3.45 -5.29
CA VAL A 280 -1.84 4.81 -5.18
C VAL A 280 -0.34 4.77 -5.39
N GLY A 281 0.10 5.15 -6.59
CA GLY A 281 1.53 5.22 -6.92
C GLY A 281 2.25 3.87 -6.91
N GLY A 282 1.54 2.75 -7.04
CA GLY A 282 2.12 1.40 -7.03
C GLY A 282 1.99 0.67 -5.70
N ASP A 283 1.58 1.34 -4.63
CA ASP A 283 1.11 0.67 -3.42
C ASP A 283 -0.35 0.30 -3.64
N VAL A 284 -0.70 -0.96 -3.39
CA VAL A 284 -2.00 -1.53 -3.77
C VAL A 284 -2.66 -2.26 -2.62
N LEU A 285 -3.95 -2.00 -2.39
CA LEU A 285 -4.81 -2.83 -1.55
C LEU A 285 -5.83 -3.57 -2.42
N ALA A 286 -5.84 -4.89 -2.33
CA ALA A 286 -6.73 -5.78 -3.05
C ALA A 286 -7.71 -6.44 -2.07
N LEU A 287 -9.01 -6.11 -2.19
CA LEU A 287 -10.10 -6.60 -1.35
C LEU A 287 -11.08 -7.41 -2.19
N GLY A 288 -11.52 -8.55 -1.66
CA GLY A 288 -12.36 -9.51 -2.36
C GLY A 288 -11.73 -9.96 -3.68
N ARG A 289 -12.60 -10.22 -4.67
CA ARG A 289 -12.23 -10.77 -5.97
C ARG A 289 -12.56 -9.80 -7.11
N ASN A 290 -11.89 -9.98 -8.24
CA ASN A 290 -12.16 -9.22 -9.46
C ASN A 290 -13.53 -9.61 -10.08
N ALA A 291 -13.92 -8.98 -11.19
CA ALA A 291 -15.20 -9.26 -11.85
C ALA A 291 -15.35 -10.69 -12.40
N GLU A 292 -14.23 -11.42 -12.56
CA GLU A 292 -14.20 -12.83 -12.96
C GLU A 292 -14.35 -13.80 -11.77
N GLY A 293 -14.38 -13.28 -10.53
CA GLY A 293 -14.48 -14.10 -9.32
C GLY A 293 -13.18 -14.80 -8.94
N VAL A 294 -12.03 -14.27 -9.37
CA VAL A 294 -10.69 -14.76 -9.01
C VAL A 294 -9.89 -13.68 -8.25
N PRO A 295 -8.80 -14.05 -7.56
CA PRO A 295 -7.91 -13.07 -6.93
C PRO A 295 -7.41 -12.03 -7.92
N TRP A 296 -7.16 -10.82 -7.42
CA TRP A 296 -6.62 -9.71 -8.19
C TRP A 296 -5.21 -10.02 -8.68
N ARG A 297 -4.94 -9.73 -9.96
CA ARG A 297 -3.63 -9.98 -10.58
C ARG A 297 -2.81 -8.71 -10.63
N LEU A 298 -1.66 -8.71 -9.94
CA LEU A 298 -0.77 -7.55 -9.85
C LEU A 298 0.60 -7.87 -10.44
N GLY A 299 1.19 -6.92 -11.15
CA GLY A 299 2.54 -7.06 -11.67
C GLY A 299 3.54 -6.38 -10.75
N VAL A 300 4.57 -7.12 -10.32
CA VAL A 300 5.77 -6.51 -9.72
C VAL A 300 6.64 -5.99 -10.86
N ARG A 301 6.92 -4.69 -10.87
CA ARG A 301 7.72 -4.07 -11.92
C ARG A 301 9.17 -4.56 -11.84
N HIS A 302 9.80 -4.78 -13.00
CA HIS A 302 11.23 -5.02 -13.05
C HIS A 302 11.98 -3.75 -12.63
N PRO A 303 12.82 -3.76 -11.58
CA PRO A 303 13.40 -2.53 -11.06
C PRO A 303 14.52 -1.96 -11.95
N PHE A 304 15.11 -2.78 -12.83
CA PHE A 304 16.20 -2.39 -13.74
C PHE A 304 15.82 -2.36 -15.23
N ALA A 305 14.55 -2.58 -15.57
CA ALA A 305 14.09 -2.70 -16.96
C ALA A 305 12.63 -2.30 -17.09
N ASP A 306 12.19 -2.03 -18.30
CA ASP A 306 10.75 -1.92 -18.57
C ASP A 306 10.10 -3.31 -18.48
N GLY A 307 8.91 -3.36 -17.87
CA GLY A 307 8.09 -4.56 -17.79
C GLY A 307 7.88 -5.08 -16.36
N ILE A 308 7.29 -6.27 -16.31
CA ILE A 308 6.90 -6.97 -15.08
C ILE A 308 7.88 -8.14 -14.90
N ILE A 309 8.47 -8.25 -13.71
CA ILE A 309 9.40 -9.34 -13.37
C ILE A 309 8.69 -10.54 -12.74
N LEU A 310 7.51 -10.32 -12.16
CA LEU A 310 6.73 -11.32 -11.44
C LEU A 310 5.25 -10.93 -11.43
N ARG A 311 4.34 -11.89 -11.46
CA ARG A 311 2.91 -11.64 -11.22
C ARG A 311 2.44 -12.24 -9.90
N LEU A 312 1.63 -11.47 -9.19
CA LEU A 312 1.00 -11.84 -7.92
C LEU A 312 -0.50 -12.04 -8.10
N ALA A 313 -1.07 -12.97 -7.35
CA ALA A 313 -2.50 -13.15 -7.12
C ALA A 313 -2.83 -12.79 -5.67
N LEU A 314 -3.57 -11.70 -5.46
CA LEU A 314 -3.92 -11.21 -4.13
C LEU A 314 -5.44 -11.16 -3.92
N GLU A 315 -5.88 -11.62 -2.75
CA GLU A 315 -7.24 -11.51 -2.24
C GLU A 315 -7.13 -11.13 -0.76
N ASP A 316 -7.78 -10.03 -0.38
CA ASP A 316 -7.74 -9.45 0.97
C ASP A 316 -6.32 -9.21 1.50
N ARG A 317 -5.47 -8.60 0.67
CA ARG A 317 -4.07 -8.27 0.98
C ARG A 317 -3.68 -6.94 0.38
N ALA A 318 -2.71 -6.29 1.02
CA ALA A 318 -2.00 -5.15 0.47
C ALA A 318 -0.61 -5.53 0.00
N VAL A 319 -0.09 -4.77 -0.96
CA VAL A 319 1.28 -4.84 -1.42
C VAL A 319 1.85 -3.45 -1.59
N ALA A 320 3.06 -3.21 -1.09
CA ALA A 320 3.79 -1.96 -1.26
C ALA A 320 5.20 -2.24 -1.76
N THR A 321 5.79 -1.31 -2.51
CA THR A 321 7.15 -1.48 -3.03
C THR A 321 8.02 -0.26 -2.77
N SER A 322 9.09 -0.46 -2.00
CA SER A 322 10.12 0.55 -1.74
C SER A 322 11.43 0.17 -2.42
N GLY A 323 12.14 1.15 -2.98
CA GLY A 323 13.42 0.86 -3.64
C GLY A 323 14.01 2.06 -4.37
N ASN A 324 15.33 2.01 -4.55
CA ASN A 324 16.10 3.16 -5.01
C ASN A 324 16.10 3.42 -6.52
N GLN A 325 15.54 2.52 -7.33
CA GLN A 325 15.94 2.45 -8.73
C GLN A 325 15.35 3.54 -9.64
N GLN A 326 14.31 4.25 -9.17
CA GLN A 326 13.72 5.37 -9.93
C GLN A 326 14.17 6.76 -9.46
N ARG A 327 14.78 6.87 -8.27
CA ARG A 327 15.16 8.15 -7.65
C ARG A 327 16.54 8.02 -7.00
N PHE A 328 17.56 8.58 -7.61
CA PHE A 328 18.93 8.59 -7.08
C PHE A 328 19.56 9.97 -7.25
N TYR A 329 20.57 10.26 -6.44
CA TYR A 329 21.41 11.44 -6.59
C TYR A 329 22.72 11.04 -7.28
N ASP A 330 23.12 11.75 -8.33
CA ASP A 330 24.46 11.63 -8.92
C ASP A 330 25.34 12.72 -8.30
N ILE A 331 26.38 12.31 -7.58
CA ILE A 331 27.33 13.23 -6.94
C ILE A 331 28.73 12.75 -7.30
N GLY A 332 29.42 13.50 -8.15
CA GLY A 332 30.77 13.17 -8.60
C GLY A 332 30.86 11.84 -9.36
N GLY A 333 29.81 11.44 -10.09
CA GLY A 333 29.77 10.19 -10.86
C GLY A 333 29.48 8.94 -10.04
N LYS A 334 29.22 9.07 -8.73
CA LYS A 334 28.69 7.99 -7.88
C LYS A 334 27.19 8.22 -7.65
N ARG A 335 26.40 7.15 -7.79
CA ARG A 335 24.97 7.15 -7.49
C ARG A 335 24.73 6.90 -6.01
N TYR A 336 23.91 7.76 -5.38
CA TYR A 336 23.48 7.65 -4.00
C TYR A 336 21.97 7.46 -3.93
N SER A 337 21.51 6.67 -2.98
CA SER A 337 20.08 6.46 -2.80
C SER A 337 19.34 7.70 -2.33
N HIS A 338 18.08 7.83 -2.71
CA HIS A 338 17.16 8.77 -2.06
C HIS A 338 16.66 8.26 -0.70
N ILE A 339 16.81 6.96 -0.42
CA ILE A 339 16.52 6.33 0.87
C ILE A 339 17.76 6.47 1.74
N VAL A 340 17.59 7.10 2.90
CA VAL A 340 18.64 7.34 3.88
C VAL A 340 18.40 6.43 5.08
N ASP A 341 19.45 5.76 5.55
CA ASP A 341 19.41 5.04 6.83
C ASP A 341 19.43 6.07 7.98
N PRO A 342 18.32 6.20 8.75
CA PRO A 342 18.23 7.21 9.81
C PRO A 342 19.28 7.03 10.92
N ARG A 343 19.81 5.81 11.08
CA ARG A 343 20.80 5.48 12.13
C ARG A 343 22.17 6.05 11.81
N THR A 344 22.48 6.23 10.53
CA THR A 344 23.79 6.69 10.06
C THR A 344 23.75 8.05 9.37
N GLY A 345 22.57 8.48 8.92
CA GLY A 345 22.42 9.66 8.07
C GLY A 345 22.94 9.46 6.64
N MET A 346 23.33 8.23 6.28
CA MET A 346 23.91 7.89 4.98
C MET A 346 22.87 7.24 4.06
N PRO A 347 22.90 7.52 2.75
CA PRO A 347 22.11 6.82 1.76
C PRO A 347 22.41 5.33 1.79
N VAL A 348 21.37 4.52 1.68
CA VAL A 348 21.52 3.06 1.65
C VAL A 348 22.27 2.67 0.37
N GLU A 349 23.44 2.04 0.51
CA GLU A 349 24.22 1.57 -0.63
C GLU A 349 23.52 0.36 -1.27
N GLN A 350 23.28 0.42 -2.58
CA GLN A 350 22.63 -0.66 -3.34
C GLN A 350 21.28 -1.13 -2.78
N ALA A 351 20.45 -0.19 -2.29
CA ALA A 351 19.15 -0.54 -1.71
C ALA A 351 18.34 -1.44 -2.66
N PRO A 352 17.92 -2.63 -2.20
CA PRO A 352 17.10 -3.54 -3.00
C PRO A 352 15.76 -2.87 -3.36
N SER A 353 15.15 -3.31 -4.46
CA SER A 353 13.71 -3.10 -4.62
C SER A 353 13.01 -4.14 -3.77
N VAL A 354 12.24 -3.69 -2.79
CA VAL A 354 11.56 -4.56 -1.83
C VAL A 354 10.06 -4.44 -1.99
N THR A 355 9.42 -5.54 -2.30
CA THR A 355 7.96 -5.66 -2.36
C THR A 355 7.49 -6.42 -1.13
N VAL A 356 6.61 -5.81 -0.34
CA VAL A 356 6.04 -6.41 0.88
C VAL A 356 4.56 -6.66 0.68
N ILE A 357 4.11 -7.87 1.01
CA ILE A 357 2.70 -8.25 1.08
C ILE A 357 2.29 -8.34 2.55
N ALA A 358 1.20 -7.67 2.91
CA ALA A 358 0.65 -7.66 4.27
C ALA A 358 -0.88 -7.75 4.25
N ARG A 359 -1.49 -7.86 5.44
CA ARG A 359 -2.95 -7.85 5.60
C ARG A 359 -3.55 -6.47 5.29
N ASP A 360 -2.82 -5.41 5.57
CA ASP A 360 -3.21 -4.02 5.41
C ASP A 360 -2.10 -3.19 4.76
N GLY A 361 -2.50 -2.08 4.14
CA GLY A 361 -1.64 -1.18 3.40
C GLY A 361 -0.65 -0.45 4.29
N MET A 362 -1.07 0.01 5.48
CA MET A 362 -0.19 0.72 6.41
C MET A 362 1.02 -0.11 6.80
N THR A 363 0.81 -1.40 7.09
CA THR A 363 1.87 -2.36 7.38
C THR A 363 2.75 -2.59 6.16
N ALA A 364 2.17 -2.82 4.98
CA ALA A 364 2.95 -3.04 3.76
C ALA A 364 3.88 -1.86 3.43
N ASP A 365 3.37 -0.62 3.47
CA ASP A 365 4.10 0.62 3.13
C ASP A 365 5.29 0.81 4.08
N ALA A 366 5.05 0.78 5.40
CA ALA A 366 6.08 0.97 6.41
C ALA A 366 7.17 -0.11 6.35
N TRP A 367 6.78 -1.38 6.26
CA TRP A 367 7.74 -2.48 6.26
C TRP A 367 8.48 -2.63 4.94
N SER A 368 7.91 -2.20 3.80
CA SER A 368 8.67 -2.10 2.56
C SER A 368 9.85 -1.14 2.72
N THR A 369 9.66 -0.03 3.44
CA THR A 369 10.72 0.93 3.73
C THR A 369 11.77 0.33 4.67
N VAL A 370 11.36 -0.26 5.80
CA VAL A 370 12.27 -0.96 6.75
C VAL A 370 13.19 -1.92 6.02
N LEU A 371 12.60 -2.84 5.24
CA LEU A 371 13.32 -3.91 4.58
C LEU A 371 14.16 -3.43 3.38
N SER A 372 13.89 -2.22 2.87
CA SER A 372 14.73 -1.56 1.86
C SER A 372 15.97 -0.88 2.46
N VAL A 373 15.92 -0.54 3.75
CA VAL A 373 17.05 0.04 4.51
C VAL A 373 17.97 -1.06 5.03
N LEU A 374 17.40 -2.18 5.49
CA LEU A 374 18.16 -3.33 5.95
C LEU A 374 18.81 -4.10 4.79
N SER A 375 19.94 -4.76 5.06
CA SER A 375 20.45 -5.82 4.18
C SER A 375 19.43 -6.97 4.09
N VAL A 376 19.44 -7.74 3.00
CA VAL A 376 18.53 -8.88 2.80
C VAL A 376 18.61 -9.86 3.98
N GLU A 377 19.82 -10.16 4.44
CA GLU A 377 20.07 -11.11 5.53
C GLU A 377 19.48 -10.61 6.85
N ALA A 378 19.71 -9.33 7.18
CA ALA A 378 19.11 -8.69 8.37
C ALA A 378 17.58 -8.60 8.26
N GLY A 379 17.04 -8.31 7.08
CA GLY A 379 15.60 -8.29 6.84
C GLY A 379 14.97 -9.68 7.03
N GLN A 380 15.59 -10.73 6.49
CA GLN A 380 15.16 -12.12 6.68
C GLN A 380 15.25 -12.54 8.16
N ALA A 381 16.31 -12.15 8.86
CA ALA A 381 16.45 -12.42 10.29
C ALA A 381 15.36 -11.72 11.12
N LEU A 382 15.01 -10.47 10.79
CA LEU A 382 13.95 -9.72 11.44
C LEU A 382 12.57 -10.34 11.21
N LEU A 383 12.28 -10.81 9.99
CA LEU A 383 11.04 -11.56 9.74
C LEU A 383 10.99 -12.89 10.51
N ALA A 384 12.13 -13.54 10.69
CA ALA A 384 12.22 -14.83 11.38
C ALA A 384 12.18 -14.72 12.92
N SER A 385 12.52 -13.55 13.50
CA SER A 385 12.54 -13.37 14.96
C SER A 385 11.14 -13.30 15.58
N GLY A 386 10.14 -12.92 14.78
CA GLY A 386 8.76 -12.67 15.24
C GLY A 386 8.54 -11.25 15.78
N ASP A 387 9.56 -10.37 15.72
CA ASP A 387 9.42 -8.96 16.09
C ASP A 387 8.76 -8.13 14.98
N ALA A 388 8.72 -8.67 13.75
CA ALA A 388 7.96 -8.12 12.63
C ALA A 388 6.52 -8.67 12.60
N PRO A 389 5.55 -7.89 12.07
CA PRO A 389 4.20 -8.40 11.81
C PRO A 389 4.22 -9.53 10.77
N GLU A 390 3.11 -10.25 10.67
CA GLU A 390 2.94 -11.30 9.66
C GLU A 390 2.90 -10.70 8.24
N ILE A 391 4.06 -10.70 7.59
CA ILE A 391 4.28 -10.16 6.26
C ILE A 391 5.15 -11.10 5.43
N GLU A 392 5.01 -10.99 4.11
CA GLU A 392 5.91 -11.64 3.15
C GLU A 392 6.66 -10.58 2.34
N ALA A 393 7.91 -10.85 1.99
CA ALA A 393 8.76 -9.92 1.27
C ALA A 393 9.51 -10.57 0.09
N LEU A 394 9.71 -9.77 -0.95
CA LEU A 394 10.57 -10.05 -2.09
C LEU A 394 11.62 -8.94 -2.17
N TRP A 395 12.90 -9.31 -2.14
CA TRP A 395 14.01 -8.42 -2.44
C TRP A 395 14.52 -8.68 -3.85
N ILE A 396 14.69 -7.62 -4.63
CA ILE A 396 15.26 -7.67 -5.97
C ILE A 396 16.55 -6.84 -6.01
N ARG A 397 17.65 -7.50 -6.31
CA ARG A 397 19.01 -6.94 -6.43
C ARG A 397 19.62 -7.28 -7.80
N GLY A 398 20.86 -6.83 -8.04
CA GLY A 398 21.62 -7.16 -9.24
C GLY A 398 21.49 -6.11 -10.33
N THR A 399 21.45 -6.57 -11.58
CA THR A 399 21.40 -5.70 -12.77
C THR A 399 20.19 -6.04 -13.65
N ARG A 400 20.04 -5.30 -14.75
CA ARG A 400 19.06 -5.59 -15.79
C ARG A 400 19.23 -6.99 -16.39
N GLU A 401 20.46 -7.43 -16.60
CA GLU A 401 20.79 -8.70 -17.26
C GLU A 401 20.81 -9.89 -16.28
N ALA A 402 21.06 -9.62 -15.00
CA ALA A 402 21.16 -10.63 -13.95
C ALA A 402 20.44 -10.16 -12.67
N PRO A 403 19.10 -10.10 -12.68
CA PRO A 403 18.34 -9.81 -11.48
C PRO A 403 18.43 -10.99 -10.50
N GLN A 404 18.63 -10.69 -9.22
CA GLN A 404 18.64 -11.64 -8.11
C GLN A 404 17.39 -11.42 -7.29
N LEU A 405 16.60 -12.48 -7.10
CA LEU A 405 15.34 -12.43 -6.36
C LEU A 405 15.46 -13.30 -5.11
N ASP A 406 15.36 -12.66 -3.95
CA ASP A 406 15.32 -13.31 -2.64
C ASP A 406 13.89 -13.19 -2.07
N PHE A 407 13.35 -14.29 -1.56
CA PHE A 407 11.96 -14.36 -1.09
C PHE A 407 11.94 -14.73 0.39
N SER A 408 10.98 -14.17 1.14
CA SER A 408 10.56 -14.78 2.41
C SER A 408 9.85 -16.12 2.14
N PRO A 409 9.78 -17.03 3.13
CA PRO A 409 9.30 -18.39 2.93
C PRO A 409 7.89 -18.49 2.32
N GLY A 410 6.95 -17.63 2.73
CA GLY A 410 5.57 -17.68 2.27
C GLY A 410 5.29 -16.83 1.03
N PHE A 411 6.20 -15.96 0.58
CA PHE A 411 5.94 -15.06 -0.55
C PHE A 411 5.53 -15.80 -1.82
N ARG A 412 6.17 -16.95 -2.08
CA ARG A 412 5.94 -17.75 -3.29
C ARG A 412 4.50 -18.25 -3.44
N GLN A 413 3.72 -18.32 -2.35
CA GLN A 413 2.31 -18.71 -2.42
C GLN A 413 1.44 -17.71 -3.19
N PHE A 414 1.88 -16.45 -3.29
CA PHE A 414 1.17 -15.40 -4.01
C PHE A 414 1.59 -15.31 -5.48
N VAL A 415 2.62 -16.03 -5.91
CA VAL A 415 3.20 -15.93 -7.25
C VAL A 415 2.41 -16.77 -8.25
N LEU A 416 2.02 -16.15 -9.37
CA LEU A 416 1.36 -16.82 -10.49
C LEU A 416 2.36 -17.36 -11.51
N GLU A 417 3.34 -16.54 -11.89
CA GLU A 417 4.38 -16.81 -12.90
C GLU A 417 5.58 -15.90 -12.70
#